data_AF-A0A955WIG5-F1
#
_entry.id   AF-A0A955WIG5-F1
#
_cell.length_a   1.000
_cell.length_b   1.000
_cell.length_c   1.000
_cell.angle_alpha   90.00
_cell.angle_beta   90.00
_cell.angle_gamma   90.00
#
_symmetry.space_group_name_H-M   'P 1'
#
loop_
_entity.id
_entity.type
_entity.pdbx_description
1 polymer ?
#
loop_
_entity_poly.entity_id
_entity_poly.type
_entity_poly.pdbx_seq_one_letter_code
_entity_poly.pdbx_strand_id
1 'polypeptide(L)'
;MTDPSETPMPAPPAPAAPRWRASALDAVALLLLAGLALWLRWPALSTEGFHNEDAAGITYNADLLLRGLVPYLDDLEWKAPGSFYLSALVWSVFGRSIVALQ
;
A
#
# COMPACT_ATOMS: atom_id res chain seq x y z
N MET A 1 38.23 -27.96 44.32
CA MET A 1 39.24 -27.08 43.71
C MET A 1 38.51 -26.32 42.61
N THR A 2 37.88 -25.20 42.97
CA THR A 2 37.13 -24.33 42.05
C THR A 2 38.08 -23.32 41.45
N ASP A 3 38.16 -23.29 40.13
CA ASP A 3 39.04 -22.43 39.34
C ASP A 3 38.65 -20.94 39.54
N PRO A 4 39.54 -20.08 40.06
CA PRO A 4 39.22 -18.69 40.38
C PRO A 4 39.26 -17.72 39.18
N SER A 5 39.38 -18.18 37.93
CA SER A 5 39.54 -17.29 36.76
C SER A 5 38.30 -17.01 35.91
N GLU A 6 37.08 -17.39 36.31
CA GLU A 6 35.86 -16.97 35.60
C GLU A 6 35.49 -15.53 35.95
N THR A 7 36.15 -14.57 35.28
CA THR A 7 35.65 -13.19 35.18
C THR A 7 34.25 -13.20 34.57
N PRO A 8 33.21 -12.67 35.24
CA PRO A 8 31.87 -12.64 34.67
C PRO A 8 31.88 -11.86 33.35
N MET A 9 31.45 -12.51 32.28
CA MET A 9 31.25 -11.87 30.98
C MET A 9 30.33 -10.65 31.15
N PRO A 10 30.71 -9.46 30.66
CA PRO A 10 29.85 -8.29 30.75
C PRO A 10 28.53 -8.57 30.04
N ALA A 11 27.42 -8.24 30.70
CA ALA A 11 26.10 -8.41 30.15
C ALA A 11 25.97 -7.67 28.80
N PRO A 12 25.26 -8.24 27.82
CA PRO A 12 25.07 -7.59 26.52
C PRO A 12 24.38 -6.23 26.71
N PRO A 13 24.76 -5.20 25.93
CA PRO A 13 24.14 -3.89 26.02
C PRO A 13 22.64 -4.01 25.74
N ALA A 14 21.83 -3.32 26.54
CA ALA A 14 20.39 -3.28 26.35
C ALA A 14 20.04 -2.75 24.95
N PRO A 15 19.00 -3.29 24.28
CA PRO A 15 18.58 -2.80 22.97
C PRO A 15 18.21 -1.32 23.05
N ALA A 16 18.71 -0.53 22.10
CA ALA A 16 18.41 0.89 22.03
C ALA A 16 16.89 1.11 21.89
N ALA A 17 16.32 1.95 22.75
CA ALA A 17 14.89 2.26 22.68
C ALA A 17 14.55 2.99 21.37
N PRO A 18 13.42 2.66 20.71
CA PRO A 18 13.01 3.32 19.47
C PRO A 18 12.76 4.82 19.72
N ARG A 19 13.48 5.68 18.99
CA ARG A 19 13.38 7.14 19.13
C ARG A 19 12.38 7.69 18.11
N TRP A 20 11.08 7.50 18.34
CA TRP A 20 10.02 8.08 17.49
C TRP A 20 9.63 9.48 17.98
N ARG A 21 10.57 10.43 17.92
CA ARG A 21 10.25 11.85 18.12
C ARG A 21 10.33 12.55 16.78
N ALA A 22 9.20 12.55 16.06
CA ALA A 22 9.05 13.43 14.92
C ALA A 22 9.12 14.88 15.40
N SER A 23 10.03 15.66 14.83
CA SER A 23 10.13 17.09 15.10
C SER A 23 9.02 17.85 14.37
N ALA A 24 8.76 19.10 14.78
CA ALA A 24 7.85 19.98 14.04
C ALA A 24 8.30 20.19 12.59
N LEU A 25 9.62 20.19 12.34
CA LEU A 25 10.19 20.27 11.00
C LEU A 25 9.82 19.04 10.16
N ASP A 26 9.90 17.84 10.75
CA ASP A 26 9.53 16.59 10.06
C ASP A 26 8.05 16.59 9.70
N ALA A 27 7.19 17.06 10.61
CA ALA A 27 5.76 17.18 10.34
C ALA A 27 5.49 18.18 9.20
N VAL A 28 6.14 19.34 9.20
CA VAL A 28 6.02 20.33 8.12
C VAL A 28 6.51 19.75 6.80
N ALA A 29 7.65 19.06 6.79
CA ALA A 29 8.19 18.43 5.59
C ALA A 29 7.23 17.36 5.03
N LEU A 30 6.66 16.50 5.89
CA LEU A 30 5.68 15.50 5.47
C LEU A 30 4.40 16.11 4.91
N LEU A 31 3.89 17.19 5.51
CA LEU A 31 2.73 17.91 5.00
C LEU A 31 3.01 18.55 3.64
N LEU A 32 4.18 19.15 3.47
CA LEU A 32 4.61 19.72 2.18
C LEU A 32 4.74 18.63 1.11
N LEU A 33 5.31 17.47 1.46
CA LEU A 33 5.43 16.34 0.54
C LEU A 33 4.06 15.74 0.19
N ALA A 34 3.16 15.59 1.16
CA ALA A 34 1.80 15.12 0.91
C ALA A 34 1.03 16.11 0.01
N GLY A 35 1.14 17.41 0.29
CA GLY A 35 0.55 18.47 -0.54
C GLY A 35 1.10 18.48 -1.96
N LEU A 36 2.43 18.33 -2.13
CA LEU A 36 3.06 18.23 -3.44
C LEU A 36 2.60 16.98 -4.19
N ALA A 37 2.51 15.82 -3.52
CA ALA A 37 2.04 14.58 -4.13
C ALA A 37 0.58 14.68 -4.61
N LEU A 38 -0.29 15.30 -3.80
CA LEU A 38 -1.68 15.59 -4.17
C LEU A 38 -1.76 16.53 -5.37
N TRP A 39 -0.97 17.60 -5.38
CA TRP A 39 -0.95 18.57 -6.47
C TRP A 39 -0.48 17.93 -7.79
N LEU A 40 0.56 17.09 -7.75
CA LEU A 40 1.05 16.36 -8.92
C LEU A 40 0.05 15.32 -9.44
N ARG A 41 -0.78 14.72 -8.57
CA ARG A 41 -1.81 13.76 -8.96
C ARG A 41 -3.14 14.38 -9.37
N TRP A 42 -3.39 15.65 -9.02
CA TRP A 42 -4.66 16.32 -9.30
C TRP A 42 -5.16 16.18 -10.75
N PRO A 43 -4.32 16.30 -11.81
CA PRO A 43 -4.79 16.13 -13.19
C PRO A 43 -5.39 14.75 -13.48
N ALA A 44 -4.95 13.73 -12.76
CA ALA A 44 -5.37 12.35 -12.96
C ALA A 44 -6.84 12.12 -12.53
N LEU A 45 -7.40 12.99 -11.66
CA LEU A 45 -8.82 13.01 -11.32
C LEU A 45 -9.72 13.47 -12.48
N SER A 46 -9.15 14.13 -13.49
CA SER A 46 -9.88 14.65 -14.66
C SER A 46 -9.62 13.89 -15.95
N THR A 47 -8.72 12.91 -15.92
CA THR A 47 -8.38 12.14 -17.12
C THR A 47 -9.11 10.80 -17.10
N GLU A 48 -10.04 10.64 -18.03
CA GLU A 48 -10.82 9.41 -18.16
C GLU A 48 -10.04 8.33 -18.93
N GLY A 49 -10.28 7.06 -18.57
CA GLY A 49 -9.78 5.90 -19.31
C GLY A 49 -8.55 5.21 -18.71
N PHE A 50 -8.17 4.09 -19.34
CA PHE A 50 -7.04 3.27 -18.94
C PHE A 50 -5.74 3.86 -19.50
N HIS A 51 -4.78 4.12 -18.61
CA HIS A 51 -3.46 4.63 -18.96
C HIS A 51 -2.38 3.54 -18.95
N ASN A 52 -2.74 2.32 -18.53
CA ASN A 52 -1.87 1.16 -18.47
C ASN A 52 -2.71 -0.13 -18.64
N GLU A 53 -2.14 -1.13 -19.32
CA GLU A 53 -2.67 -2.49 -19.43
C GLU A 53 -2.93 -3.15 -18.07
N ASP A 54 -2.10 -2.88 -17.06
CA ASP A 54 -2.32 -3.41 -15.71
C ASP A 54 -3.60 -2.86 -15.08
N ALA A 55 -3.88 -1.57 -15.28
CA ALA A 55 -5.11 -0.96 -14.77
C ALA A 55 -6.34 -1.57 -15.44
N ALA A 56 -6.25 -1.87 -16.74
CA ALA A 56 -7.32 -2.56 -17.46
C ALA A 56 -7.54 -3.99 -16.93
N GLY A 57 -6.47 -4.78 -16.72
CA GLY A 57 -6.58 -6.14 -16.17
C GLY A 57 -7.15 -6.17 -14.74
N ILE A 58 -6.68 -5.27 -13.87
CA ILE A 58 -7.17 -5.15 -12.48
C ILE A 58 -8.65 -4.80 -12.45
N THR A 59 -9.06 -3.82 -13.24
CA THR A 59 -10.44 -3.34 -13.25
C THR A 59 -11.40 -4.30 -13.96
N TYR A 60 -10.94 -5.03 -14.97
CA TYR A 60 -11.68 -6.14 -15.56
C TYR A 60 -11.97 -7.21 -14.51
N ASN A 61 -10.95 -7.66 -13.76
CA ASN A 61 -11.13 -8.64 -12.69
C ASN A 61 -12.04 -8.12 -11.56
N ALA A 62 -11.96 -6.84 -11.22
CA ALA A 62 -12.90 -6.21 -10.29
C ALA A 62 -14.35 -6.25 -10.81
N ASP A 63 -14.57 -6.04 -12.11
CA ASP A 63 -15.88 -6.14 -12.75
C ASP A 63 -16.45 -7.56 -12.70
N LEU A 64 -15.59 -8.57 -12.91
CA LEU A 64 -15.93 -9.99 -12.79
C LEU A 64 -16.35 -10.35 -11.37
N LEU A 65 -15.58 -9.92 -10.36
CA LEU A 65 -15.91 -10.12 -8.95
C LEU A 65 -17.29 -9.55 -8.58
N LEU A 66 -17.61 -8.35 -9.06
CA LEU A 66 -18.92 -7.72 -8.85
C LEU A 66 -20.07 -8.48 -9.56
N ARG A 67 -19.77 -9.35 -10.52
CA ARG A 67 -20.73 -10.24 -11.18
C ARG A 67 -20.80 -11.63 -10.55
N GLY A 68 -20.03 -11.89 -9.49
CA GLY A 68 -19.96 -13.19 -8.82
C GLY A 68 -19.03 -14.20 -9.47
N LEU A 69 -18.15 -13.75 -10.37
CA LEU A 69 -17.11 -14.56 -11.01
C LEU A 69 -15.79 -14.46 -10.24
N VAL A 70 -14.92 -15.47 -10.35
CA VAL A 70 -13.73 -15.61 -9.52
C VAL A 70 -12.45 -15.55 -10.37
N PRO A 71 -11.44 -14.74 -9.96
CA PRO A 71 -10.13 -14.72 -10.60
C PRO A 71 -9.51 -16.12 -10.67
N TYR A 72 -8.74 -16.39 -11.74
CA TYR A 72 -8.08 -17.67 -12.04
C TYR A 72 -8.98 -18.84 -12.42
N LEU A 73 -10.28 -18.75 -12.16
CA LEU A 73 -11.26 -19.76 -12.60
C LEU A 73 -11.99 -19.29 -13.85
N ASP A 74 -12.50 -18.06 -13.81
CA ASP A 74 -13.31 -17.46 -14.88
C ASP A 74 -12.50 -16.48 -15.76
N ASP A 75 -11.24 -16.23 -15.41
CA ASP A 75 -10.29 -15.37 -16.14
C ASP A 75 -8.86 -15.91 -16.02
N LEU A 76 -8.05 -15.66 -17.06
CA LEU A 76 -6.63 -16.02 -17.11
C LEU A 76 -5.76 -14.84 -16.68
N GLU A 77 -5.62 -14.67 -15.38
CA GLU A 77 -4.77 -13.64 -14.77
C GLU A 77 -3.62 -14.29 -13.98
N TRP A 78 -2.46 -13.64 -13.92
CA TRP A 78 -1.26 -14.14 -13.24
C TRP A 78 -0.85 -13.27 -12.04
N LYS A 79 -1.38 -12.05 -11.96
CA LYS A 79 -1.16 -11.13 -10.83
C LYS A 79 -1.93 -11.57 -9.61
N ALA A 80 -1.39 -11.32 -8.41
CA ALA A 80 -2.08 -11.58 -7.15
C ALA A 80 -3.41 -10.81 -7.05
N PRO A 81 -4.47 -11.38 -6.44
CA PRO A 81 -5.83 -10.88 -6.66
C PRO A 81 -6.22 -9.71 -5.74
N GLY A 82 -5.34 -9.30 -4.82
CA GLY A 82 -5.65 -8.30 -3.79
C GLY A 82 -6.13 -6.97 -4.36
N SER A 83 -5.53 -6.51 -5.46
CA SER A 83 -5.96 -5.28 -6.14
C SER A 83 -7.36 -5.41 -6.75
N PHE A 84 -7.76 -6.59 -7.23
CA PHE A 84 -9.08 -6.83 -7.81
C PHE A 84 -10.18 -6.66 -6.76
N TYR A 85 -9.98 -7.25 -5.58
CA TYR A 85 -10.92 -7.12 -4.46
C TYR A 85 -10.99 -5.70 -3.92
N LEU A 86 -9.86 -4.99 -3.81
CA LEU A 86 -9.85 -3.59 -3.38
C LEU A 86 -10.59 -2.70 -4.38
N SER A 87 -10.33 -2.86 -5.68
CA SER A 87 -11.04 -2.12 -6.73
C SER A 87 -12.53 -2.45 -6.75
N ALA A 88 -12.90 -3.73 -6.61
CA ALA A 88 -14.31 -4.15 -6.51
C ALA A 88 -15.00 -3.53 -5.29
N LEU A 89 -14.34 -3.49 -4.13
CA LEU A 89 -14.86 -2.85 -2.93
C LEU A 89 -15.11 -1.36 -3.16
N VAL A 90 -14.14 -0.63 -3.70
CA VAL A 90 -14.30 0.80 -4.01
C VAL A 90 -15.46 1.02 -4.98
N TRP A 91 -15.56 0.23 -6.04
CA TRP A 91 -16.66 0.33 -7.01
C TRP A 91 -18.02 -0.09 -6.47
N SER A 92 -18.07 -0.97 -5.46
CA SER A 92 -19.31 -1.32 -4.78
C SER A 92 -19.90 -0.16 -3.97
N VAL A 93 -19.07 0.78 -3.54
CA VAL A 93 -19.46 1.94 -2.71
C VAL A 93 -19.65 3.20 -3.56
N PHE A 94 -18.72 3.47 -4.49
CA PHE A 94 -18.67 4.73 -5.25
C PHE A 94 -19.14 4.59 -6.71
N GLY A 95 -19.53 3.39 -7.14
CA GLY A 95 -19.89 3.09 -8.52
C GLY A 95 -18.69 2.76 -9.41
N ARG A 96 -18.97 2.22 -10.61
CA ARG A 96 -17.94 1.82 -11.59
C ARG A 96 -17.37 3.04 -12.31
N SER A 97 -16.30 3.60 -11.77
CA SER A 97 -15.58 4.74 -12.35
C SER A 97 -14.06 4.61 -12.13
N ILE A 98 -13.28 4.92 -13.17
CA ILE A 98 -11.81 4.98 -13.06
C ILE A 98 -11.37 6.10 -12.14
N VAL A 99 -12.12 7.22 -12.12
CA VAL A 99 -11.85 8.35 -11.22
C VAL A 99 -11.95 7.93 -9.75
N ALA A 100 -12.82 6.95 -9.42
CA ALA A 100 -12.94 6.45 -8.06
C ALA A 100 -11.70 5.66 -7.56
N LEU A 101 -10.79 5.27 -8.46
CA LEU A 101 -9.59 4.49 -8.15
C LEU A 101 -8.29 5.33 -8.17
N GLN A 102 -8.39 6.65 -8.32
CA GLN A 102 -7.29 7.61 -8.45
C GLN A 102 -7.00 8.33 -7.12
#